data_AF-A0A7S2NGA3-F1
#
_entry.id   AF-A0A7S2NGA3-F1
#
_cell.length_a   1.000
_cell.length_b   1.000
_cell.length_c   1.000
_cell.angle_alpha   90.00
_cell.angle_beta   90.00
_cell.angle_gamma   90.00
#
_symmetry.space_group_name_H-M   'P 1'
#
loop_
_entity.id
_entity.type
_entity.pdbx_description
1 polymer ?
#
loop_
_entity_poly.entity_id
_entity_poly.type
_entity_poly.pdbx_seq_one_letter_code
_entity_poly.pdbx_strand_id
1 'polypeptide(L)'
;MWLQYAVQARDAAPVKTGSEPTAYYSVAFCRLPDVPMVPRAKDRRVGYFETPLRVGGERRANEATSVINRWNLSRHGGHLMYYIDPEVPKLFHPTIKKGVESWNGAFAAAGCGDGVVRCVAAGDADFPTD
;
A
#
# COMPACT_ATOMS: atom_id res chain seq x y z
N MET A 1 2.08 -7.32 16.81
CA MET A 1 2.74 -6.01 16.65
C MET A 1 3.93 -6.24 15.73
N TRP A 2 4.00 -5.58 14.58
CA TRP A 2 5.16 -5.68 13.69
C TRP A 2 5.88 -4.34 13.65
N LEU A 3 7.21 -4.39 13.66
CA LEU A 3 8.10 -3.23 13.62
C LEU A 3 8.39 -2.91 12.15
N GLN A 4 7.95 -1.75 11.67
CA GLN A 4 8.39 -1.25 10.36
C GLN A 4 9.53 -0.25 10.60
N TYR A 5 10.73 -0.60 10.16
CA TYR A 5 11.89 0.29 10.18
C TYR A 5 11.96 1.04 8.86
N ALA A 6 11.84 2.37 8.93
CA ALA A 6 12.20 3.25 7.84
C ALA A 6 13.47 4.01 8.25
N VAL A 7 14.56 3.79 7.51
CA VAL A 7 15.79 4.58 7.66
C VAL A 7 15.63 5.79 6.75
N GLN A 8 15.31 6.94 7.32
CA GLN A 8 15.39 8.21 6.60
C GLN A 8 16.42 9.10 7.28
N ALA A 9 17.38 9.58 6.49
CA ALA A 9 18.25 10.67 6.89
C ALA A 9 17.40 11.95 6.88
N ARG A 10 17.11 12.50 8.06
CA ARG A 10 16.20 13.64 8.23
C ARG A 10 16.95 14.97 8.14
N ASP A 11 17.68 15.22 7.06
CA ASP A 11 18.36 16.51 6.78
C ASP A 11 19.69 16.79 7.52
N ALA A 12 20.69 15.93 7.39
CA ALA A 12 22.08 16.35 7.67
C ALA A 12 23.09 15.54 6.87
N ALA A 13 24.06 16.23 6.25
CA ALA A 13 25.28 15.59 5.77
C ALA A 13 25.96 14.89 6.96
N PRO A 14 26.46 13.65 6.81
CA PRO A 14 27.09 12.93 7.90
C PRO A 14 28.30 13.72 8.40
N VAL A 15 28.27 14.13 9.67
CA VAL A 15 29.45 14.71 10.34
C VAL A 15 30.49 13.60 10.45
N LYS A 16 31.58 13.73 9.67
CA LYS A 16 32.74 12.85 9.75
C LYS A 16 33.59 13.24 10.97
N THR A 17 33.19 12.78 12.15
CA THR A 17 34.08 12.75 13.32
C THR A 17 34.18 11.30 13.79
N GLY A 18 35.40 10.78 13.86
CA GLY A 18 35.66 9.37 14.14
C GLY A 18 35.17 8.94 15.52
N SER A 19 34.12 8.13 15.57
CA SER A 19 34.22 6.72 16.00
C SER A 19 32.88 6.00 16.09
N GLU A 20 31.72 6.64 15.87
CA GLU A 20 30.43 5.93 15.85
C GLU A 20 29.45 6.56 14.83
N PRO A 21 28.89 5.80 13.87
CA PRO A 21 27.82 6.32 13.03
C PRO A 21 26.52 6.39 13.84
N THR A 22 26.17 7.58 14.34
CA THR A 22 24.86 7.82 14.94
C THR A 22 23.77 7.60 13.88
N ALA A 23 22.98 6.54 14.06
CA ALA A 23 21.86 6.21 13.18
C ALA A 23 20.54 6.68 13.80
N TYR A 24 19.76 7.45 13.04
CA TYR A 24 18.41 7.85 13.43
C TYR A 24 17.40 6.81 12.93
N TYR A 25 16.58 6.29 13.86
CA TYR A 25 15.49 5.37 13.54
C TYR A 25 14.16 6.05 13.85
N SER A 26 13.24 6.04 12.88
CA SER A 26 11.84 6.33 13.15
C SER A 26 11.09 5.01 13.26
N VAL A 27 10.41 4.80 14.38
CA VAL A 27 9.60 3.62 14.65
C VAL A 27 8.15 4.04 14.81
N ALA A 28 7.30 3.54 13.94
CA ALA A 28 5.86 3.69 14.05
C ALA A 28 5.24 2.34 14.46
N PHE A 29 4.39 2.35 15.48
CA PHE A 29 3.59 1.20 15.86
C PHE A 29 2.17 1.38 15.35
N CYS A 30 1.59 0.33 14.77
CA CYS A 30 0.19 0.29 14.40
C CYS A 30 -0.52 -0.85 15.14
N ARG A 31 -1.78 -0.60 15.55
CA ARG A 31 -2.62 -1.66 16.12
C ARG A 31 -2.97 -2.63 15.00
N LEU A 32 -2.66 -3.91 15.21
CA LEU A 32 -3.10 -4.98 14.32
C LEU A 32 -4.56 -5.35 14.63
N PRO A 33 -5.30 -5.88 13.63
CA PRO A 33 -6.61 -6.49 13.88
C PRO A 33 -6.51 -7.61 14.92
N ASP A 34 -7.55 -7.78 15.73
CA ASP A 34 -7.58 -8.81 16.78
C ASP A 34 -7.50 -10.23 16.18
N VAL A 35 -8.08 -10.43 14.99
CA VAL A 35 -7.92 -11.65 14.19
C VAL A 35 -6.79 -11.43 13.16
N PRO A 36 -5.66 -12.14 13.28
CA PRO A 36 -4.54 -11.98 12.35
C PRO A 36 -4.94 -12.31 10.90
N MET A 37 -4.50 -11.48 9.95
CA MET A 37 -4.66 -11.79 8.53
C MET A 37 -3.76 -12.97 8.16
N VAL A 38 -4.32 -13.97 7.49
CA VAL A 38 -3.57 -15.14 7.03
C VAL A 38 -2.74 -14.76 5.80
N PRO A 39 -1.40 -14.82 5.85
CA PRO A 39 -0.57 -14.57 4.68
C PRO A 39 -0.75 -15.70 3.66
N ARG A 40 -0.71 -15.36 2.38
CA ARG A 40 -0.71 -16.35 1.29
C ARG A 40 0.64 -16.30 0.58
N ALA A 41 1.33 -17.43 0.52
CA ALA A 41 2.58 -17.57 -0.22
C ALA A 41 2.34 -17.28 -1.71
N LYS A 42 3.34 -16.71 -2.39
CA LYS A 42 3.22 -16.46 -3.82
C LYS A 42 2.99 -17.75 -4.61
N ASP A 43 2.13 -17.67 -5.61
CA ASP A 43 2.01 -18.69 -6.64
C ASP A 43 2.69 -18.16 -7.90
N ARG A 44 3.71 -18.87 -8.39
CA ARG A 44 4.48 -18.44 -9.56
C ARG A 44 3.67 -18.41 -10.85
N ARG A 45 2.49 -19.05 -10.88
CA ARG A 45 1.60 -19.08 -12.05
C ARG A 45 0.75 -17.82 -12.17
N VAL A 46 0.62 -17.03 -11.10
CA VAL A 46 -0.25 -15.84 -11.07
C VAL A 46 0.57 -14.63 -10.67
N GLY A 47 0.57 -13.60 -11.53
CA GLY A 47 1.24 -12.33 -11.25
C GLY A 47 0.47 -11.54 -10.21
N TYR A 48 0.94 -11.56 -8.96
CA TYR A 48 0.51 -10.65 -7.90
C TYR A 48 1.67 -9.74 -7.50
N PHE A 49 1.36 -8.56 -6.97
CA PHE A 49 2.34 -7.79 -6.22
C PHE A 49 2.76 -8.58 -4.98
N GLU A 50 4.06 -8.65 -4.73
CA GLU A 50 4.63 -9.47 -3.66
C GLU A 50 5.48 -8.64 -2.71
N THR A 51 5.49 -9.04 -1.43
CA THR A 51 6.46 -8.55 -0.45
C THR A 51 7.42 -9.70 -0.13
N PRO A 52 8.73 -9.52 -0.39
CA PRO A 52 9.73 -10.51 -0.01
C PRO A 52 9.91 -10.50 1.51
N LEU A 53 9.82 -11.67 2.11
CA LEU A 53 10.01 -11.90 3.53
C LEU A 53 11.22 -12.83 3.72
N ARG A 54 12.08 -12.51 4.69
CA ARG A 54 13.07 -13.47 5.18
C ARG A 54 12.54 -14.06 6.48
N VAL A 55 12.23 -15.35 6.46
CA VAL A 55 11.77 -16.07 7.63
C VAL A 55 12.93 -16.90 8.15
N GLY A 56 13.35 -16.62 9.38
CA GLY A 56 14.41 -17.32 10.07
C GLY A 56 14.22 -17.24 11.57
N GLY A 57 14.93 -18.10 12.30
CA GLY A 57 14.93 -18.12 13.77
C GLY A 57 16.33 -18.48 14.29
N GLU A 58 16.54 -18.43 15.60
CA GLU A 58 17.88 -18.60 16.22
C GLU A 58 18.69 -19.81 15.74
N ARG A 59 18.01 -20.90 15.33
CA ARG A 59 18.64 -22.14 14.87
C ARG A 59 18.33 -22.53 13.42
N ARG A 60 17.73 -21.65 12.61
CA ARG A 60 17.42 -21.94 11.20
C ARG A 60 18.01 -20.91 10.27
N ALA A 61 18.53 -21.38 9.14
CA ALA A 61 18.94 -20.52 8.04
C ALA A 61 17.75 -19.66 7.57
N ASN A 62 18.03 -18.40 7.24
CA ASN A 62 17.02 -17.49 6.72
C ASN A 62 16.54 -17.98 5.36
N GLU A 63 15.26 -18.33 5.27
CA GLU A 63 14.62 -18.71 4.02
C GLU A 63 13.93 -17.50 3.40
N ALA A 64 14.17 -17.29 2.10
CA ALA A 64 13.51 -16.23 1.35
C ALA A 64 12.15 -16.73 0.83
N THR A 65 11.06 -16.20 1.38
CA THR A 65 9.69 -16.48 0.94
C THR A 65 9.02 -15.17 0.56
N SER A 66 8.30 -15.12 -0.56
CA SER A 66 7.47 -13.96 -0.88
C SER A 66 6.01 -14.26 -0.57
N VAL A 67 5.31 -13.29 0.01
CA VAL A 67 3.86 -13.34 0.23
C VAL A 67 3.16 -12.39 -0.73
N ILE A 68 1.93 -12.73 -1.14
CA ILE A 68 1.14 -11.85 -2.01
C ILE A 68 0.58 -10.68 -1.20
N ASN A 69 0.51 -9.51 -1.84
CA ASN A 69 -0.12 -8.33 -1.28
C ASN A 69 -1.63 -8.42 -1.49
N ARG A 70 -2.37 -8.36 -0.38
CA ARG A 70 -3.85 -8.31 -0.38
C ARG A 70 -4.29 -7.00 0.23
N TRP A 71 -5.09 -6.25 -0.52
CA TRP A 71 -5.71 -5.06 0.02
C TRP A 71 -6.86 -5.46 0.96
N ASN A 72 -6.89 -4.89 2.16
CA ASN A 72 -8.00 -5.05 3.08
C ASN A 72 -8.95 -3.86 2.94
N LEU A 73 -10.05 -4.04 2.19
CA LEU A 73 -11.03 -2.98 1.93
C LEU A 73 -11.68 -2.44 3.21
N SER A 74 -11.88 -3.27 4.24
CA SER A 74 -12.51 -2.82 5.49
C SER A 74 -11.67 -1.80 6.26
N ARG A 75 -10.34 -1.78 6.04
CA ARG A 75 -9.45 -0.80 6.67
C ARG A 75 -9.73 0.64 6.22
N HIS A 76 -10.23 0.82 4.99
CA HIS A 76 -10.45 2.12 4.37
C HIS A 76 -11.94 2.46 4.25
N GLY A 77 -12.76 1.95 5.17
CA GLY A 77 -14.20 2.18 5.15
C GLY A 77 -14.94 1.52 3.98
N GLY A 78 -14.30 0.57 3.29
CA GLY A 78 -14.89 -0.13 2.14
C GLY A 78 -14.77 0.60 0.80
N HIS A 79 -14.08 1.75 0.76
CA HIS A 79 -13.96 2.56 -0.45
C HIS A 79 -12.49 2.76 -0.90
N LEU A 80 -12.28 2.76 -2.20
CA LEU A 80 -11.05 3.03 -2.92
C LEU A 80 -11.24 4.33 -3.69
N MET A 81 -10.51 5.37 -3.27
CA MET A 81 -10.51 6.65 -3.97
C MET A 81 -9.30 6.77 -4.89
N TYR A 82 -9.58 7.04 -6.15
CA TYR A 82 -8.57 7.34 -7.16
C TYR A 82 -8.68 8.81 -7.53
N TYR A 83 -7.58 9.54 -7.42
CA TYR A 83 -7.50 10.92 -7.88
C TYR A 83 -6.78 10.95 -9.22
N ILE A 84 -7.39 11.64 -10.19
CA ILE A 84 -6.73 11.95 -11.45
C ILE A 84 -5.87 13.18 -11.22
N ASP A 85 -4.58 13.07 -11.51
CA ASP A 85 -3.65 14.17 -11.40
C ASP A 85 -4.10 15.39 -12.24
N PRO A 86 -3.99 16.63 -11.72
CA PRO A 86 -4.40 17.83 -12.44
C PRO A 86 -3.69 18.06 -13.78
N GLU A 87 -2.48 17.54 -13.96
CA GLU A 87 -1.69 17.67 -15.19
C GLU A 87 -2.23 16.81 -16.33
N VAL A 88 -3.05 15.80 -16.02
CA VAL A 88 -3.68 14.96 -17.05
C VAL A 88 -4.64 15.81 -17.88
N PRO A 89 -4.52 15.82 -19.23
CA PRO A 89 -5.44 16.57 -20.07
C PRO A 89 -6.91 16.17 -19.83
N LYS A 90 -7.78 17.18 -19.65
CA LYS A 90 -9.21 17.00 -19.33
C LYS A 90 -9.97 16.11 -20.33
N LEU A 91 -9.48 16.00 -21.56
CA LEU A 91 -10.03 15.10 -22.58
C LEU A 91 -10.06 13.64 -22.12
N PHE A 92 -9.08 13.20 -21.31
CA PHE A 92 -8.95 11.82 -20.88
C PHE A 92 -9.71 11.52 -19.58
N HIS A 93 -10.08 12.54 -18.81
CA HIS A 93 -10.74 12.38 -17.51
C HIS A 93 -12.00 11.50 -17.59
N PRO A 94 -12.94 11.66 -18.55
CA PRO A 94 -14.14 10.84 -18.63
C PRO A 94 -13.82 9.37 -18.89
N THR A 95 -12.84 9.10 -19.77
CA THR A 95 -12.45 7.74 -20.13
C THR A 95 -11.75 7.04 -18.96
N ILE A 96 -10.87 7.74 -18.25
CA ILE A 96 -10.19 7.22 -17.06
C ILE A 96 -11.21 6.94 -15.96
N LYS A 97 -12.09 7.90 -15.67
CA LYS A 97 -13.15 7.75 -14.66
C LYS A 97 -14.02 6.53 -14.95
N LYS A 98 -14.48 6.38 -16.19
CA LYS A 98 -15.26 5.22 -16.63
C LYS A 98 -14.49 3.91 -16.50
N GLY A 99 -13.21 3.89 -16.85
CA GLY A 99 -12.36 2.70 -16.72
C GLY A 99 -12.19 2.28 -15.26
N VAL A 100 -11.91 3.22 -14.37
CA VAL A 100 -11.74 2.97 -12.94
C VAL A 100 -13.06 2.51 -12.30
N GLU A 101 -14.17 3.20 -12.58
CA GLU A 101 -15.48 2.85 -12.02
C GLU A 101 -16.07 1.56 -12.60
N SER A 102 -15.61 1.10 -13.76
CA SER A 102 -16.05 -0.19 -14.34
C SER A 102 -15.70 -1.39 -13.46
N TRP A 103 -14.67 -1.27 -12.62
CA TRP A 103 -14.29 -2.30 -11.66
C TRP A 103 -15.34 -2.55 -10.58
N ASN A 104 -16.25 -1.61 -10.33
CA ASN A 104 -17.34 -1.78 -9.37
C ASN A 104 -18.17 -3.05 -9.66
N GLY A 105 -18.38 -3.41 -10.93
CA GLY A 105 -19.09 -4.63 -11.27
C GLY A 105 -18.37 -5.90 -10.81
N ALA A 106 -17.04 -5.94 -10.91
CA ALA A 106 -16.23 -7.05 -10.42
C ALA A 106 -16.22 -7.11 -8.88
N PHE A 107 -16.18 -5.95 -8.21
CA PHE A 107 -16.25 -5.88 -6.74
C PHE A 107 -17.63 -6.29 -6.20
N ALA A 108 -18.71 -5.89 -6.88
CA ALA A 108 -20.06 -6.33 -6.56
C ALA A 108 -20.19 -7.85 -6.68
N ALA A 109 -19.69 -8.45 -7.78
CA ALA A 109 -19.67 -9.90 -7.97
C ALA A 109 -18.81 -10.64 -6.93
N ALA A 110 -17.75 -10.00 -6.44
CA ALA A 110 -16.91 -10.51 -5.35
C ALA A 110 -17.52 -10.33 -3.95
N GLY A 111 -18.74 -9.78 -3.85
CA GLY A 111 -19.44 -9.56 -2.58
C GLY A 111 -18.93 -8.36 -1.77
N CYS A 112 -18.21 -7.43 -2.40
CA CYS A 112 -17.65 -6.24 -1.73
C CYS A 112 -18.63 -5.05 -1.65
N GLY A 113 -19.88 -5.22 -2.10
CA GLY A 113 -20.88 -4.16 -2.16
C GLY A 113 -20.75 -3.25 -3.40
N ASP A 114 -21.67 -2.29 -3.52
CA ASP A 114 -21.69 -1.33 -4.63
C ASP A 114 -20.86 -0.07 -4.30
N GLY A 115 -20.22 0.52 -5.31
CA GLY A 115 -19.49 1.80 -5.15
C GLY A 115 -18.19 1.71 -4.37
N VAL A 116 -17.52 0.54 -4.40
CA VAL A 116 -16.21 0.33 -3.76
C VAL A 116 -15.16 1.25 -4.37
N VAL A 117 -15.18 1.45 -5.69
CA VAL A 117 -14.20 2.25 -6.42
C VAL A 117 -14.85 3.54 -6.91
N ARG A 118 -14.25 4.69 -6.60
CA ARG A 118 -14.67 5.98 -7.15
C ARG A 118 -13.47 6.79 -7.59
N CYS A 119 -13.63 7.49 -8.71
CA CYS A 119 -12.57 8.28 -9.32
C CYS A 119 -12.98 9.76 -9.33
N VAL A 120 -12.09 10.60 -8.82
CA VAL A 120 -12.31 12.04 -8.67
C VAL A 120 -11.29 12.77 -9.54
N ALA A 121 -11.76 13.68 -10.39
CA ALA A 121 -10.93 14.46 -11.28
C ALA A 121 -10.62 15.85 -10.70
N ALA A 122 -9.53 16.47 -11.15
CA ALA A 122 -9.21 17.85 -10.80
C ALA A 122 -10.32 18.81 -11.29
N GLY A 123 -11.07 19.38 -10.36
CA GLY A 123 -12.24 20.23 -10.61
C GLY A 123 -13.58 19.66 -10.08
N ASP A 124 -13.61 18.39 -9.66
CA ASP A 124 -14.73 17.84 -8.90
C ASP A 124 -14.70 18.36 -7.45
N ALA A 125 -15.87 18.52 -6.82
CA ALA A 125 -16.00 19.06 -5.46
C ALA A 125 -15.29 18.21 -4.38
N ASP A 126 -15.06 16.92 -4.66
CA ASP A 126 -14.39 15.99 -3.75
C ASP A 126 -12.86 15.93 -3.94
N PHE A 127 -12.28 16.77 -4.82
CA PHE A 127 -10.83 16.78 -5.03
C PHE A 127 -10.15 17.45 -3.82
N PRO A 128 -9.13 16.81 -3.20
CA PRO A 128 -8.47 17.38 -2.03
C PRO A 128 -7.76 18.67 -2.41
N THR A 129 -8.16 19.77 -1.77
CA THR A 129 -7.33 20.97 -1.64
C THR A 129 -6.29 20.70 -0.56
N ASP A 130 -5.02 20.66 -0.96
CA ASP A 130 -3.86 20.67 -0.06
C ASP A 130 -3.82 21.99 0.76
#